data_AF-R9J911-F1
#
_entry.id   AF-R9J911-F1
#
_cell.length_a   1.000
_cell.length_b   1.000
_cell.length_c   1.000
_cell.angle_alpha   90.00
_cell.angle_beta   90.00
_cell.angle_gamma   90.00
#
_symmetry.space_group_name_H-M   'P 1'
#
loop_
_entity.id
_entity.type
_entity.pdbx_description
1 polymer ?
#
loop_
_entity_poly.entity_id
_entity_poly.type
_entity_poly.pdbx_seq_one_letter_code
_entity_poly.pdbx_strand_id
1 'polypeptide(L)'
;MTEQTLGEAIKIKRQIDHLRERKAEVEKVRAWCKEGNASFKIQTTEAGLSRDGVTISGATTKLVLDKELEEIKKELEALLNELSDLH
;
A
#
# COMPACT_ATOMS: atom_id res chain seq x y z
N MET A 1 21.81 19.95 13.57
CA MET A 1 20.46 19.99 13.01
C MET A 1 19.94 21.42 12.97
N THR A 2 19.55 21.89 11.78
CA THR A 2 18.84 23.17 11.61
C THR A 2 17.33 22.94 11.70
N GLU A 3 16.53 24.00 11.87
CA GLU A 3 15.06 23.90 11.84
C GLU A 3 14.54 23.30 10.52
N GLN A 4 15.28 23.50 9.41
CA GLN A 4 14.98 22.89 8.11
C GLN A 4 15.18 21.38 8.13
N THR A 5 16.32 20.88 8.63
CA THR A 5 16.59 19.43 8.79
C THR A 5 15.53 18.76 9.67
N LEU A 6 15.11 19.43 10.73
CA LEU A 6 14.08 18.92 11.65
C LEU A 6 12.69 18.87 10.98
N GLY A 7 12.36 19.88 10.16
CA GLY A 7 11.15 19.91 9.35
C GLY A 7 11.10 18.80 8.29
N GLU A 8 12.22 18.51 7.63
CA GLU A 8 12.35 17.42 6.65
C GLU A 8 12.22 16.05 7.31
N ALA A 9 12.90 15.82 8.44
CA ALA A 9 12.77 14.59 9.21
C ALA A 9 11.32 14.31 9.66
N ILE A 10 10.57 15.35 10.05
CA ILE A 10 9.15 15.21 10.42
C ILE A 10 8.29 14.82 9.20
N LYS A 11 8.57 15.38 8.01
CA LYS A 11 7.84 15.03 6.78
C LYS A 11 8.08 13.57 6.39
N ILE A 12 9.34 13.15 6.38
CA ILE A 12 9.72 11.76 6.05
C ILE A 12 9.09 10.79 7.04
N LYS A 13 9.11 11.11 8.34
CA LYS A 13 8.44 10.30 9.36
C LYS A 13 6.95 10.10 9.07
N ARG A 14 6.23 11.16 8.68
CA ARG A 14 4.80 11.06 8.33
C ARG A 14 4.57 10.17 7.12
N GLN A 15 5.45 10.21 6.12
CA GLN A 15 5.37 9.34 4.95
C GLN A 15 5.62 7.87 5.32
N ILE A 16 6.62 7.61 6.19
CA ILE A 16 6.90 6.27 6.71
C ILE A 16 5.70 5.72 7.48
N ASP A 17 5.09 6.51 8.36
CA ASP A 17 3.93 6.09 9.15
C ASP A 17 2.75 5.76 8.24
N HIS A 18 2.46 6.60 7.23
CA HIS A 18 1.43 6.34 6.23
C HIS A 18 1.67 5.05 5.43
N LEU A 19 2.91 4.80 4.99
CA LEU A 19 3.26 3.59 4.25
C LEU A 19 3.15 2.33 5.11
N ARG A 20 3.44 2.41 6.42
CA ARG A 20 3.25 1.29 7.36
C ARG A 20 1.77 0.95 7.53
N GLU A 21 0.91 1.96 7.62
CA GLU A 21 -0.54 1.76 7.67
C GLU A 21 -1.03 1.08 6.39
N ARG A 22 -0.67 1.61 5.21
CA ARG A 22 -0.99 1.01 3.91
C ARG A 22 -0.49 -0.44 3.81
N LYS A 23 0.75 -0.70 4.25
CA LYS A 23 1.31 -2.06 4.26
C LYS A 23 0.44 -3.02 5.08
N ALA A 24 0.03 -2.62 6.28
CA ALA A 24 -0.80 -3.45 7.16
C ALA A 24 -2.17 -3.76 6.53
N GLU A 25 -2.79 -2.78 5.87
CA GLU A 25 -4.04 -2.99 5.14
C GLU A 25 -3.88 -3.99 3.99
N VAL A 26 -2.84 -3.83 3.17
CA VAL A 26 -2.56 -4.72 2.04
C VAL A 26 -2.23 -6.14 2.53
N GLU A 27 -1.45 -6.29 3.61
CA GLU A 27 -1.15 -7.60 4.22
C GLU A 27 -2.43 -8.30 4.73
N LYS A 28 -3.37 -7.54 5.29
CA LYS A 28 -4.67 -8.07 5.74
C LYS A 28 -5.50 -8.61 4.58
N VAL A 29 -5.64 -7.84 3.49
CA VAL A 29 -6.39 -8.29 2.29
C VAL A 29 -5.69 -9.48 1.62
N ARG A 30 -4.35 -9.47 1.61
CA ARG A 30 -3.55 -10.57 1.06
C ARG A 30 -3.73 -11.86 1.83
N ALA A 31 -3.85 -11.79 3.16
CA ALA A 31 -4.11 -12.97 3.99
C ALA A 31 -5.45 -13.64 3.61
N TRP A 32 -6.47 -12.86 3.27
CA TRP A 32 -7.77 -13.37 2.82
C TRP A 32 -7.71 -14.08 1.46
N CYS A 33 -6.71 -13.76 0.62
CA CYS A 33 -6.54 -14.41 -0.68
C CYS A 33 -6.02 -15.85 -0.61
N LYS A 34 -5.59 -16.35 0.57
CA LYS A 34 -5.03 -17.71 0.74
C LYS A 34 -6.09 -18.81 0.89
N GLU A 35 -7.34 -18.47 1.18
CA GLU A 35 -8.42 -19.45 1.24
C GLU A 35 -9.01 -19.58 -0.17
N GLY A 36 -8.68 -20.69 -0.84
CA GLY A 36 -8.79 -20.97 -2.28
C GLY A 36 -10.12 -20.73 -3.02
N ASN A 37 -11.12 -20.09 -2.40
CA ASN A 37 -12.41 -19.74 -2.99
C ASN A 37 -12.69 -18.22 -3.01
N ALA A 38 -11.74 -17.36 -2.62
CA ALA A 38 -11.96 -15.92 -2.68
C ALA A 38 -12.09 -15.43 -4.13
N SER A 39 -13.23 -14.83 -4.46
CA SER A 39 -13.46 -14.10 -5.71
C SER A 39 -13.73 -12.64 -5.39
N PHE A 40 -12.99 -11.72 -6.00
CA PHE A 40 -13.16 -10.30 -5.78
C PHE A 40 -13.93 -9.72 -6.96
N LYS A 41 -15.03 -9.02 -6.68
CA LYS A 41 -15.78 -8.29 -7.71
C LYS A 41 -15.39 -6.82 -7.66
N ILE A 42 -14.79 -6.32 -8.73
CA ILE A 42 -14.55 -4.90 -8.92
C ILE A 42 -15.78 -4.33 -9.61
N GLN A 43 -16.49 -3.42 -8.94
CA GLN A 43 -17.68 -2.78 -9.47
C GLN A 43 -17.44 -1.27 -9.53
N THR A 44 -17.58 -0.68 -10.72
CA THR A 44 -17.48 0.77 -10.90
C THR A 44 -18.86 1.39 -10.82
N THR A 45 -18.93 2.58 -10.22
CA THR A 45 -20.19 3.32 -10.09
C THR A 45 -20.05 4.65 -10.83
N GLU A 46 -20.98 4.95 -11.72
CA GLU A 46 -21.02 6.20 -12.47
C GLU A 46 -22.42 6.82 -12.32
N ALA A 47 -22.50 8.06 -11.85
CA ALA A 47 -23.75 8.76 -11.57
C ALA A 47 -24.74 7.97 -10.67
N GLY A 48 -24.23 7.18 -9.72
CA GLY A 48 -25.05 6.35 -8.83
C GLY A 48 -25.53 5.03 -9.45
N LEU A 49 -25.21 4.77 -10.72
CA LEU A 49 -25.46 3.50 -11.40
C LEU A 49 -24.23 2.61 -11.34
N SER A 50 -24.43 1.38 -10.89
CA SER A 50 -23.39 0.34 -10.96
C SER A 50 -23.23 -0.14 -12.40
N ARG A 51 -22.01 -0.06 -12.94
CA ARG A 51 -21.65 -0.74 -14.19
C ARG A 51 -21.29 -2.20 -13.92
N ASP A 52 -21.32 -3.02 -14.97
CA ASP A 52 -20.88 -4.41 -14.92
C ASP A 52 -19.48 -4.50 -14.30
N GLY A 53 -19.35 -5.43 -13.36
CA GLY A 53 -18.13 -5.62 -12.60
C GLY A 53 -17.30 -6.78 -13.14
N VAL A 54 -15.99 -6.68 -12.98
CA VAL A 54 -15.06 -7.77 -13.30
C VAL A 54 -14.85 -8.60 -12.04
N THR A 55 -15.03 -9.92 -12.14
CA THR A 55 -14.64 -10.84 -11.07
C THR A 55 -13.23 -11.32 -11.33
N ILE A 56 -12.34 -11.11 -10.36
CA ILE A 56 -10.97 -11.60 -10.38
C ILE A 56 -10.79 -12.71 -9.36
N SER A 57 -9.96 -13.70 -9.71
CA SER A 57 -9.63 -14.79 -8.80
C SER A 57 -8.78 -14.28 -7.64
N GLY A 58 -8.91 -14.91 -6.47
CA GLY A 58 -8.06 -14.61 -5.32
C GLY A 58 -6.57 -14.82 -5.61
N ALA A 59 -6.22 -15.73 -6.53
CA ALA A 59 -4.84 -15.90 -6.99
C ALA A 59 -4.32 -14.67 -7.76
N THR A 60 -5.14 -14.12 -8.67
CA THR A 60 -4.83 -12.89 -9.40
C THR A 60 -4.72 -11.70 -8.43
N THR A 61 -5.67 -11.56 -7.50
CA THR A 61 -5.64 -10.52 -6.48
C THR A 61 -4.38 -10.61 -5.62
N LYS A 62 -4.03 -11.82 -5.17
CA LYS A 62 -2.83 -12.06 -4.37
C LYS A 62 -1.57 -11.59 -5.10
N LEU A 63 -1.44 -11.88 -6.39
CA LEU A 63 -0.28 -11.46 -7.19
C LEU A 63 -0.17 -9.92 -7.24
N VAL A 64 -1.29 -9.23 -7.42
CA VAL A 64 -1.31 -7.76 -7.41
C VAL A 64 -0.92 -7.21 -6.03
N LEU A 65 -1.46 -7.78 -4.96
CA LEU A 65 -1.12 -7.38 -3.59
C LEU A 65 0.33 -7.70 -3.23
N ASP A 66 0.88 -8.81 -3.71
CA ASP A 66 2.30 -9.17 -3.56
C ASP A 66 3.19 -8.10 -4.20
N LYS A 67 2.83 -7.61 -5.38
CA LYS A 67 3.54 -6.53 -6.08
C LYS A 67 3.43 -5.20 -5.32
N GLU A 68 2.24 -4.82 -4.88
CA GLU A 68 2.01 -3.60 -4.09
C GLU A 68 2.84 -3.61 -2.80
N LEU A 69 2.89 -4.75 -2.09
CA LEU A 69 3.73 -4.88 -0.89
C LEU A 69 5.21 -4.71 -1.17
N GLU A 70 5.67 -5.19 -2.32
CA GLU A 70 7.07 -5.04 -2.72
C GLU A 70 7.41 -3.58 -3.05
N GLU A 71 6.50 -2.85 -3.70
CA GLU A 71 6.65 -1.42 -3.97
C GLU A 71 6.66 -0.61 -2.67
N ILE A 72 5.73 -0.88 -1.73
CA ILE A 72 5.69 -0.25 -0.41
C ILE A 72 7.00 -0.48 0.37
N LYS A 73 7.56 -1.70 0.32
CA LYS A 73 8.84 -1.99 0.99
C LYS A 73 9.99 -1.17 0.41
N LYS A 74 10.08 -1.05 -0.92
CA LYS A 74 11.11 -0.26 -1.58
C LYS A 74 11.01 1.22 -1.22
N GLU A 75 9.78 1.75 -1.19
CA GLU A 75 9.54 3.15 -0.81
C GLU A 75 9.89 3.40 0.65
N LEU A 76 9.53 2.47 1.55
CA LEU A 76 9.94 2.53 2.96
C LEU A 76 11.45 2.51 3.13
N GLU A 77 12.16 1.65 2.40
CA GLU A 77 13.62 1.58 2.45
C GLU A 77 14.27 2.87 1.95
N ALA A 78 13.76 3.45 0.86
CA ALA A 78 14.23 4.74 0.34
C ALA A 78 14.06 5.87 1.36
N LEU A 79 12.88 5.98 1.99
CA LEU A 79 12.61 7.01 3.00
C LEU A 79 13.43 6.80 4.28
N LEU A 80 13.68 5.56 4.68
CA LEU A 80 14.54 5.26 5.83
C LEU A 80 16.00 5.64 5.56
N ASN A 81 16.48 5.41 4.33
CA ASN A 81 17.82 5.86 3.92
C ASN A 81 17.89 7.39 3.89
N GLU A 82 16.90 8.07 3.31
CA GLU A 82 16.82 9.54 3.31
C GLU A 82 16.82 10.12 4.73
N LEU A 83 16.06 9.50 5.65
CA LEU A 83 16.06 9.88 7.06
C LEU A 83 17.43 9.66 7.74
N SER A 84 18.13 8.60 7.36
CA SER A 84 19.48 8.31 7.85
C SER A 84 20.53 9.23 7.24
N ASP A 85 20.31 9.78 6.05
CA ASP A 85 21.23 10.71 5.40
C ASP A 85 21.06 12.15 5.91
N LEU A 86 19.98 12.44 6.64
CA LEU A 86 19.70 13.73 7.28
C LEU A 86 20.52 14.00 8.57
N HIS A 87 21.46 13.13 8.94
CA HIS A 87 22.35 13.31 10.09
C HIS A 87 23.30 14.51 9.94
#